data_AF-A0A920AEZ9-F1
#
_entry.id   AF-A0A920AEZ9-F1
#
_cell.length_a   1.000
_cell.length_b   1.000
_cell.length_c   1.000
_cell.angle_alpha   90.00
_cell.angle_beta   90.00
_cell.angle_gamma   90.00
#
_symmetry.space_group_name_H-M   'P 1'
#
loop_
_entity.id
_entity.type
_entity.pdbx_description
1 polymer ?
#
loop_
_entity_poly.entity_id
_entity_poly.type
_entity_poly.pdbx_seq_one_letter_code
_entity_poly.pdbx_strand_id
1 'polypeptide(L)' 'MNDIARVSIRTPKPLFVDSYNRNRHTGSIILIDEQTNETIGAGMILNKS' A
#
# COMPACT_ATOMS: atom_id res chain seq x y z
N MET A 1 13.08 2.33 14.60
CA MET A 1 13.06 3.27 13.46
C MET A 1 11.84 2.90 12.64
N ASN A 2 10.79 3.73 12.67
CA ASN A 2 9.54 3.52 11.93
C ASN A 2 9.28 4.81 11.15
N ASP A 3 9.87 4.90 9.97
CA ASP A 3 9.71 6.08 9.13
C ASP A 3 8.40 5.96 8.34
N ILE A 4 7.63 7.04 8.32
CA ILE A 4 6.43 7.16 7.51
C ILE A 4 6.77 8.01 6.30
N ALA A 5 6.48 7.50 5.10
CA ALA A 5 6.70 8.21 3.86
C ALA A 5 5.47 8.14 2.95
N ARG A 6 5.34 9.12 2.06
CA ARG A 6 4.38 9.09 0.95
C ARG A 6 5.11 8.64 -0.31
N VAL A 7 4.61 7.57 -0.93
CA VAL A 7 5.21 6.97 -2.12
C VAL A 7 4.19 6.84 -3.25
N SER A 8 4.67 6.75 -4.48
CA SER A 8 3.86 6.39 -5.65
C SER A 8 4.30 5.02 -6.15
N ILE A 9 3.39 4.06 -6.18
CA ILE A 9 3.66 2.69 -6.60
C ILE A 9 3.07 2.47 -7.99
N ARG A 10 3.84 1.87 -8.89
CA ARG A 10 3.39 1.42 -10.21
C ARG A 10 3.20 -0.10 -10.17
N THR A 11 2.04 -0.56 -10.60
CA THR A 11 1.75 -1.99 -10.72
C THR A 11 1.81 -2.43 -12.18
N PRO A 12 2.14 -3.70 -12.47
CA PRO A 12 2.20 -4.21 -13.84
C PRO A 12 0.82 -4.25 -14.52
N LYS A 13 -0.26 -4.34 -13.72
CA LYS A 13 -1.64 -4.28 -14.18
C LYS A 13 -2.44 -3.29 -13.31
N PRO A 14 -3.47 -2.64 -13.86
CA PRO A 14 -4.40 -1.83 -13.06
C PRO A 14 -5.02 -2.67 -11.94
N LEU A 15 -5.18 -2.06 -10.76
CA LEU A 15 -5.86 -2.67 -9.61
C LEU A 15 -7.11 -1.85 -9.28
N PHE A 16 -8.20 -2.54 -8.93
CA PHE A 16 -9.35 -1.90 -8.32
C PHE A 16 -9.04 -1.62 -6.85
N VAL A 17 -8.82 -0.35 -6.53
CA VAL A 17 -8.46 0.09 -5.19
C VAL A 17 -9.31 1.29 -4.78
N ASP A 18 -9.54 1.41 -3.48
CA ASP A 18 -10.17 2.57 -2.87
C ASP A 18 -9.13 3.34 -2.06
N SER A 19 -9.37 4.62 -1.78
CA SER A 19 -8.63 5.25 -0.69
C SER A 19 -9.04 4.64 0.64
N TYR A 20 -8.08 4.53 1.54
CA TYR A 20 -8.28 3.94 2.86
C TYR A 20 -9.45 4.60 3.63
N ASN A 21 -9.60 5.91 3.49
CA ASN A 21 -10.68 6.66 4.14
C ASN A 21 -12.08 6.31 3.60
N ARG A 22 -12.18 5.82 2.36
CA ARG A 22 -13.44 5.37 1.75
C ARG A 22 -13.73 3.92 2.09
N ASN A 23 -12.74 3.04 1.94
CA ASN A 23 -12.86 1.63 2.26
C ASN A 23 -11.52 1.09 2.79
N ARG A 24 -11.49 0.73 4.07
CA ARG A 24 -10.27 0.24 4.72
C ARG A 24 -9.83 -1.12 4.19
N HIS A 25 -10.75 -1.95 3.70
CA HIS A 25 -10.41 -3.29 3.20
C HIS A 25 -9.64 -3.22 1.88
N THR A 26 -10.14 -2.45 0.92
CA THR A 26 -9.55 -2.27 -0.42
C THR A 26 -8.57 -1.10 -0.52
N GLY A 27 -8.42 -0.32 0.55
CA GLY A 27 -7.47 0.79 0.66
C GLY A 27 -6.28 0.55 1.58
N SER A 28 -6.14 -0.65 2.16
CA SER A 28 -4.95 -1.07 2.91
C SER A 28 -3.99 -1.86 2.03
N ILE A 29 -2.70 -1.74 2.27
CA ILE A 29 -1.67 -2.56 1.63
C ILE A 29 -0.66 -3.05 2.66
N ILE A 30 -0.04 -4.20 2.36
CA ILE A 30 1.16 -4.69 3.05
C ILE A 30 2.26 -4.85 2.01
N LEU A 31 3.50 -4.60 2.43
CA LEU A 31 4.69 -4.87 1.63
C LEU A 31 5.32 -6.15 2.15
N ILE A 32 5.46 -7.12 1.26
CA ILE A 32 6.09 -8.40 1.53
C ILE A 32 7.43 -8.44 0.82
N ASP A 33 8.48 -8.82 1.53
CA ASP A 33 9.77 -9.13 0.92
C ASP A 33 9.69 -10.50 0.21
N GLU A 34 10.05 -10.54 -1.07
CA GLU A 34 9.88 -11.74 -1.90
C GLU A 34 10.88 -12.87 -1.58
N GLN A 35 12.01 -12.56 -0.93
CA GLN A 35 13.04 -13.55 -0.60
C GLN A 35 12.72 -14.27 0.73
N THR A 36 12.22 -13.52 1.70
CA THR A 36 11.98 -13.98 3.07
C THR A 36 10.50 -14.24 3.39
N ASN A 37 9.58 -13.71 2.59
CA ASN A 37 8.14 -13.65 2.86
C ASN A 37 7.75 -12.87 4.13
N GLU A 38 8.65 -12.06 4.67
CA GLU A 38 8.35 -11.22 5.82
C GLU A 38 7.56 -9.98 5.42
N THR A 39 6.70 -9.50 6.34
CA THR A 39 6.03 -8.21 6.18
C THR A 39 6.99 -7.10 6.56
N ILE A 40 7.44 -6.34 5.58
CA ILE A 40 8.41 -5.24 5.76
C ILE A 40 7.74 -3.88 5.90
N GLY A 41 6.43 -3.79 5.68
CA GLY A 41 5.70 -2.54 5.85
C GLY A 41 4.20 -2.68 5.67
N ALA A 42 3.49 -1.65 6.10
CA ALA A 42 2.07 -1.46 5.86
C ALA A 42 1.81 -0.07 5.30
N GLY A 43 0.74 0.07 4.54
CA GLY A 43 0.41 1.34 3.89
C GLY A 43 -1.09 1.54 3.72
N MET A 44 -1.44 2.80 3.48
CA MET A 44 -2.80 3.24 3.22
C MET A 44 -2.83 3.97 1.88
N ILE A 45 -3.78 3.59 1.02
CA ILE A 45 -3.96 4.25 -0.27
C ILE A 45 -4.57 5.64 -0.03
N LEU A 46 -3.89 6.67 -0.52
CA LEU A 46 -4.31 8.06 -0.42
C LEU A 46 -5.09 8.46 -1.67
N ASN A 47 -6.03 9.41 -1.54
CA ASN A 47 -6.68 10.01 -2.72
C ASN A 47 -5.62 10.67 -3.62
N LYS A 48 -5.76 10.51 -4.94
CA LYS A 48 -5.04 11.38 -5.89
C LYS A 48 -5.48 12.82 -5.63
N SER A 49 -4.51 13.69 -5.36
CA SER A 49 -4.72 15.14 -5.33
C SER A 49 -4.93 15.67 -6.74
#